data_AF-A0A5P0YNU3-F1
#
_entry.id   AF-A0A5P0YNU3-F1
#
_cell.length_a   1.000
_cell.length_b   1.000
_cell.length_c   1.000
_cell.angle_alpha   90.00
_cell.angle_beta   90.00
_cell.angle_gamma   90.00
#
_symmetry.space_group_name_H-M   'P 1'
#
loop_
_entity.id
_entity.type
_entity.pdbx_description
1 polymer ?
#
loop_
_entity_poly.entity_id
_entity_poly.type
_entity_poly.pdbx_seq_one_letter_code
_entity_poly.pdbx_strand_id
1 'polypeptide(L)'
;MGPEELAGAADPAVLGGYLAEVAPADDGHAHGPVTTVREDTFEGHRIVLRTTYEITVDDEPLPVHLMVADDGTVHCHALPNFQFHSALASIRALIRSYPDDFAPGDGEPHREHRLGGGGR
;
A
#
# COMPACT_ATOMS: atom_id res chain seq x y z
N MET A 1 -23.15 17.93 -14.12
CA MET A 1 -22.04 17.62 -15.02
C MET A 1 -22.59 17.16 -16.36
N GLY A 2 -22.47 17.99 -17.39
CA GLY A 2 -22.90 17.64 -18.74
C GLY A 2 -21.86 16.80 -19.49
N PRO A 3 -22.22 16.15 -20.61
CA PRO A 3 -21.28 15.36 -21.42
C PRO A 3 -20.13 16.21 -22.00
N GLU A 4 -20.36 17.48 -22.34
CA GLU A 4 -19.31 18.41 -22.80
C GLU A 4 -18.36 18.81 -21.67
N GLU A 5 -18.90 18.97 -20.45
CA GLU A 5 -18.13 19.27 -19.25
C GLU A 5 -17.22 18.09 -18.86
N LEU A 6 -17.74 16.86 -18.99
CA LEU A 6 -16.96 15.61 -18.86
C LEU A 6 -15.85 15.51 -19.90
N ALA A 7 -16.15 15.81 -21.17
CA ALA A 7 -15.17 15.76 -22.25
C ALA A 7 -14.05 16.79 -22.06
N GLY A 8 -14.38 18.00 -21.60
CA GLY A 8 -13.40 19.03 -21.29
C GLY A 8 -12.51 18.67 -20.09
N ALA A 9 -13.08 18.06 -19.05
CA ALA A 9 -12.32 17.59 -17.89
C ALA A 9 -11.41 16.39 -18.21
N ALA A 10 -11.78 15.57 -19.20
CA ALA A 10 -11.00 14.44 -19.67
C ALA A 10 -9.92 14.81 -20.70
N ASP A 11 -9.81 16.08 -21.11
CA ASP A 11 -8.75 16.54 -21.99
C ASP A 11 -7.37 16.33 -21.31
N PRO A 12 -6.41 15.68 -21.98
CA PRO A 12 -5.11 15.36 -21.38
C PRO A 12 -4.32 16.57 -20.89
N ALA A 13 -4.47 17.74 -21.53
CA ALA A 13 -3.77 18.95 -21.10
C ALA A 13 -4.40 19.56 -19.85
N VAL A 14 -5.73 19.51 -19.74
CA VAL A 14 -6.46 19.97 -18.55
C VAL A 14 -6.14 19.08 -17.36
N LEU A 15 -6.20 17.76 -17.53
CA LEU A 15 -5.83 16.80 -16.50
C LEU A 15 -4.36 16.94 -16.11
N GLY A 16 -3.45 17.08 -17.08
CA GLY A 16 -2.02 17.27 -16.81
C GLY A 16 -1.71 18.53 -16.02
N GLY A 17 -2.37 19.65 -16.33
CA GLY A 17 -2.22 20.90 -15.58
C GLY A 17 -2.72 20.78 -14.14
N TYR A 18 -3.90 20.17 -13.95
CA TYR A 18 -4.43 19.89 -12.61
C TYR A 18 -3.49 19.01 -11.79
N LEU A 19 -3.00 17.90 -12.36
CA LEU A 19 -2.10 16.98 -11.68
C LEU A 19 -0.77 17.64 -11.26
N ALA A 20 -0.24 18.55 -12.07
CA ALA A 20 0.95 19.31 -11.71
C ALA A 20 0.70 20.29 -10.55
N GLU A 21 -0.51 20.84 -10.44
CA GLU A 21 -0.90 21.74 -9.36
C GLU A 21 -1.15 20.99 -8.04
N VAL A 22 -1.75 19.80 -8.11
CA VAL A 22 -2.08 19.00 -6.91
C VAL A 22 -1.03 17.95 -6.58
N ALA A 23 0.07 17.87 -7.33
CA ALA A 23 1.15 16.95 -7.05
C ALA A 23 1.61 17.15 -5.60
N PRO A 24 1.46 16.14 -4.73
CA PRO A 24 2.00 16.24 -3.38
C PRO A 24 3.51 16.45 -3.49
N ALA A 25 4.07 17.22 -2.56
CA ALA A 25 5.51 17.17 -2.33
C ALA A 25 5.87 15.71 -2.05
N ASP A 26 6.99 15.22 -2.56
CA ASP A 26 7.48 13.88 -2.27
C ASP A 26 7.97 13.83 -0.81
N ASP A 27 7.04 13.71 0.12
CA ASP A 27 7.28 13.36 1.50
C ASP A 27 7.56 11.86 1.54
N GLY A 28 8.83 11.54 1.25
CA GLY A 28 9.38 10.19 1.16
C GLY A 28 8.64 9.18 2.04
N HIS A 29 8.15 8.12 1.41
CA HIS A 29 7.21 7.17 1.99
C HIS A 29 7.78 6.60 3.29
N ALA A 30 7.24 7.03 4.43
CA ALA A 30 7.70 6.55 5.73
C ALA A 30 7.27 5.08 5.90
N HIS A 31 8.21 4.16 5.72
CA HIS A 31 8.05 2.70 5.92
C HIS A 31 8.03 2.29 7.41
N GLY A 32 7.38 3.09 8.25
CA GLY A 32 7.22 2.79 9.68
C GLY A 32 6.12 1.76 9.92
N PRO A 33 6.09 1.10 11.10
CA PRO A 33 5.00 0.19 11.44
C PRO A 33 3.66 0.92 11.41
N VAL A 34 2.78 0.52 10.47
CA VAL A 34 1.42 1.05 10.38
C VAL A 34 0.53 0.34 11.39
N THR A 35 -0.21 1.13 12.17
CA THR A 35 -1.24 0.62 13.07
C THR A 35 -2.60 0.85 12.45
N THR A 36 -3.35 -0.23 12.25
CA THR A 36 -4.77 -0.13 11.89
C THR A 36 -5.61 -0.01 13.15
N VAL A 37 -6.54 0.95 13.18
CA VAL A 37 -7.50 1.12 14.27
C VAL A 37 -8.90 0.91 13.72
N ARG A 38 -9.66 0.02 14.35
CA ARG A 38 -11.08 -0.23 14.05
C ARG A 38 -11.88 0.01 15.32
N GLU A 39 -13.02 0.67 15.19
CA GLU A 39 -13.87 1.01 16.34
C GLU A 39 -15.31 0.56 16.08
N ASP A 40 -15.96 0.06 17.12
CA ASP A 40 -17.37 -0.32 17.09
C ASP A 40 -18.03 -0.03 18.45
N THR A 41 -19.36 -0.06 18.51
CA THR A 41 -20.12 -0.01 19.76
C THR A 41 -21.20 -1.08 19.75
N PHE A 42 -21.12 -2.03 20.69
CA PHE A 42 -22.06 -3.14 20.80
C PHE A 42 -22.62 -3.24 22.21
N GLU A 43 -23.95 -3.28 22.35
CA GLU A 43 -24.67 -3.36 23.63
C GLU A 43 -24.22 -2.34 24.69
N GLY A 44 -23.87 -1.12 24.25
CA GLY A 44 -23.41 -0.03 25.12
C GLY A 44 -21.91 -0.07 25.46
N HIS A 45 -21.16 -1.01 24.90
CA HIS A 45 -19.71 -1.10 25.07
C HIS A 45 -18.98 -0.55 23.85
N ARG A 46 -18.05 0.39 24.06
CA ARG A 46 -17.10 0.83 23.01
C ARG A 46 -16.02 -0.22 22.83
N ILE A 47 -15.85 -0.68 21.60
CA ILE A 47 -14.86 -1.64 21.16
C ILE A 47 -13.82 -0.88 20.34
N VAL A 48 -12.53 -1.04 20.66
CA VAL A 48 -11.42 -0.46 19.88
C VAL A 48 -10.39 -1.55 19.63
N LEU A 49 -10.20 -1.92 18.36
CA LEU A 49 -9.19 -2.88 17.92
C LEU A 49 -8.02 -2.10 17.33
N ARG A 50 -6.82 -2.31 17.88
CA ARG A 50 -5.57 -1.80 17.33
C ARG A 50 -4.74 -2.99 16.85
N THR A 51 -4.32 -2.95 15.60
CA THR A 51 -3.54 -4.03 14.99
C THR A 51 -2.27 -3.45 14.39
N THR A 52 -1.13 -3.95 14.86
CA THR A 52 0.20 -3.66 14.33
C THR A 52 0.82 -5.00 13.97
N TYR A 53 1.39 -5.11 12.78
CA TYR A 53 2.09 -6.31 12.35
C TYR A 53 3.59 -6.09 12.43
N GLU A 54 4.28 -7.04 13.05
CA GLU A 54 5.72 -7.25 12.89
C GLU A 54 5.87 -8.46 11.97
N ILE A 55 6.59 -8.28 10.86
CA ILE A 55 6.65 -9.26 9.79
C ILE A 55 8.12 -9.49 9.46
N THR A 56 8.53 -10.75 9.52
CA THR A 56 9.82 -11.21 9.01
C THR A 56 9.58 -12.25 7.92
N VAL A 57 10.46 -12.26 6.93
CA VAL A 57 10.57 -13.33 5.92
C VAL A 57 12.04 -13.74 5.90
N ASP A 58 12.31 -15.03 6.14
CA ASP A 58 13.68 -15.55 6.26
C ASP A 58 14.53 -14.78 7.29
N ASP A 59 13.92 -14.49 8.45
CA ASP A 59 14.49 -13.72 9.57
C ASP A 59 14.78 -12.24 9.27
N GLU A 60 14.54 -11.76 8.05
CA GLU A 60 14.69 -10.36 7.66
C GLU A 60 13.38 -9.58 7.85
N PRO A 61 13.40 -8.39 8.48
CA PRO A 61 12.22 -7.54 8.60
C PRO A 61 11.66 -7.14 7.24
N LEU A 62 10.35 -7.31 7.07
CA LEU A 62 9.64 -6.91 5.86
C LEU A 62 8.79 -5.66 6.16
N PRO A 63 9.21 -4.45 5.75
CA PRO A 63 8.52 -3.20 6.04
C PRO A 63 7.35 -2.97 5.08
N VAL A 64 6.31 -3.81 5.20
CA VAL A 64 5.08 -3.71 4.39
C VAL A 64 3.91 -3.18 5.19
N HIS A 65 3.14 -2.28 4.59
CA HIS A 65 1.93 -1.74 5.19
C HIS A 65 0.74 -2.66 4.94
N LEU A 66 0.26 -3.27 6.02
CA LEU A 66 -0.99 -4.02 6.03
C LEU A 66 -2.09 -3.23 6.73
N MET A 67 -3.24 -3.16 6.08
CA MET A 67 -4.47 -2.61 6.65
C MET A 67 -5.47 -3.74 6.86
N VAL A 68 -6.22 -3.69 7.96
CA VAL A 68 -7.26 -4.68 8.27
C VAL A 68 -8.63 -4.01 8.28
N ALA A 69 -9.57 -4.53 7.51
CA ALA A 69 -10.95 -4.05 7.47
C ALA A 69 -11.78 -4.58 8.65
N ASP A 70 -12.99 -4.05 8.83
CA ASP A 70 -13.89 -4.44 9.93
C ASP A 70 -14.33 -5.90 9.85
N ASP A 71 -14.44 -6.45 8.64
CA ASP A 71 -14.74 -7.88 8.38
C ASP A 71 -13.53 -8.81 8.56
N GLY A 72 -12.37 -8.24 8.92
CA GLY A 72 -11.12 -8.98 9.15
C GLY A 72 -10.30 -9.25 7.88
N THR A 73 -10.75 -8.82 6.70
CA THR A 73 -9.94 -8.89 5.49
C THR A 73 -8.74 -7.95 5.57
N VAL A 74 -7.66 -8.31 4.88
CA VAL A 74 -6.37 -7.63 4.90
C VAL A 74 -6.08 -7.06 3.52
N HIS A 75 -5.69 -5.80 3.49
CA HIS A 75 -5.18 -5.09 2.32
C HIS A 75 -3.69 -4.89 2.46
N CYS A 76 -2.97 -4.99 1.35
CA CYS A 76 -1.55 -4.72 1.29
C CYS A 76 -1.34 -3.55 0.31
N HIS A 77 -0.65 -2.50 0.75
CA HIS A 77 -0.39 -1.33 -0.11
C HIS A 77 0.35 -1.71 -1.40
N ALA A 78 1.27 -2.68 -1.34
CA ALA A 78 1.99 -3.18 -2.51
C ALA A 78 1.11 -4.02 -3.47
N LEU A 79 -0.07 -4.47 -3.01
CA LEU A 79 -1.02 -5.25 -3.81
C LEU A 79 -2.42 -4.61 -3.71
N PRO A 80 -2.61 -3.38 -4.24
CA PRO A 80 -3.78 -2.54 -3.94
C PRO A 80 -5.10 -3.10 -4.49
N ASN A 81 -5.03 -3.93 -5.53
CA ASN A 81 -6.20 -4.54 -6.17
C ASN A 81 -6.61 -5.89 -5.55
N PHE A 82 -5.92 -6.32 -4.48
CA PHE A 82 -6.17 -7.60 -3.83
C PHE A 82 -6.65 -7.42 -2.40
N GLN A 83 -7.48 -8.37 -1.95
CA GLN A 83 -7.95 -8.49 -0.58
C GLN A 83 -7.71 -9.92 -0.11
N PHE A 84 -7.28 -10.08 1.13
CA PHE A 84 -6.85 -11.37 1.64
C PHE A 84 -7.58 -11.69 2.95
N HIS A 85 -7.90 -12.96 3.17
CA HIS A 85 -8.51 -13.38 4.44
C HIS A 85 -7.53 -13.37 5.63
N SER A 86 -6.24 -13.11 5.40
CA SER A 86 -5.23 -13.04 6.46
C SER A 86 -3.95 -12.34 5.99
N ALA A 87 -3.17 -11.80 6.94
CA ALA A 87 -1.85 -11.23 6.67
C ALA A 87 -0.90 -12.25 5.99
N LEU A 88 -0.87 -13.51 6.46
CA LEU A 88 -0.06 -14.57 5.83
C LEU A 88 -0.43 -14.83 4.37
N ALA A 89 -1.72 -14.74 4.02
CA ALA A 89 -2.14 -14.86 2.63
C ALA A 89 -1.65 -13.68 1.78
N SER A 90 -1.69 -12.46 2.33
CA SER A 90 -1.11 -11.28 1.70
C SER A 90 0.39 -11.42 1.46
N ILE A 91 1.15 -11.90 2.46
CA ILE A 91 2.62 -12.07 2.34
C ILE A 91 2.98 -13.15 1.31
N ARG A 92 2.25 -14.28 1.28
CA ARG A 92 2.45 -15.27 0.21
C ARG A 92 2.20 -14.71 -1.18
N ALA A 93 1.16 -13.87 -1.33
CA ALA A 93 0.88 -13.23 -2.61
C ALA A 93 1.97 -12.20 -2.98
N LEU A 94 2.51 -11.48 -1.99
CA LEU A 94 3.60 -10.53 -2.17
C LEU A 94 4.86 -11.23 -2.69
N ILE A 95 5.31 -12.31 -2.02
CA ILE A 95 6.46 -13.12 -2.46
C ILE A 95 6.26 -13.65 -3.88
N ARG A 96 5.04 -14.10 -4.22
CA ARG A 96 4.75 -14.59 -5.56
C ARG A 96 4.76 -13.49 -6.63
N SER A 97 4.37 -12.28 -6.26
CA SER A 97 4.27 -11.14 -7.19
C SER A 97 5.63 -10.49 -7.43
N TYR A 98 6.51 -10.54 -6.43
CA TYR A 98 7.83 -9.90 -6.45
C TYR A 98 8.94 -10.87 -6.02
N PRO A 99 9.09 -12.04 -6.67
CA PRO A 99 10.00 -13.08 -6.20
C PRO A 99 11.47 -12.64 -6.11
N ASP A 100 11.89 -11.71 -6.98
CA ASP A 100 13.26 -11.19 -7.01
C ASP A 100 13.58 -10.35 -5.77
N ASP A 101 12.59 -9.69 -5.16
CA ASP A 101 12.76 -8.92 -3.92
C ASP A 101 12.98 -9.82 -2.69
N PHE A 102 12.67 -11.12 -2.82
CA PHE A 102 12.86 -12.15 -1.79
C PHE A 102 13.92 -13.17 -2.19
N ALA A 103 14.59 -12.99 -3.32
CA ALA A 103 15.68 -13.87 -3.70
C ALA A 103 16.85 -13.68 -2.72
N PRO A 104 17.50 -14.76 -2.27
CA PRO A 104 18.66 -14.64 -1.38
C PRO A 104 19.75 -13.85 -2.10
N GLY A 105 19.98 -12.62 -1.65
CA GLY A 105 21.09 -11.80 -2.09
C GLY A 105 22.42 -12.42 -1.66
N ASP A 106 23.44 -12.25 -2.48
CA ASP A 106 24.85 -12.51 -2.16
C ASP A 106 25.39 -11.46 -1.16
N GLY A 107 24.73 -11.30 0.00
CA GLY A 107 25.25 -10.51 1.13
C GLY A 107 25.40 -9.00 0.92
N GLU A 108 24.97 -8.44 -0.21
CA GLU A 108 24.87 -6.98 -0.37
C GLU A 108 23.53 -6.51 0.23
N PRO A 109 23.53 -5.43 1.05
CA PRO A 109 22.30 -4.89 1.62
C PRO A 109 21.33 -4.56 0.49
N HIS A 110 20.06 -4.94 0.66
CA HIS A 110 18.97 -4.68 -0.28
C HIS A 110 19.07 -3.25 -0.80
N ARG A 111 19.59 -3.10 -2.03
CA ARG A 111 19.57 -1.84 -2.76
C ARG A 111 18.10 -1.54 -2.99
N GLU A 112 17.66 -0.40 -2.49
CA GLU A 112 16.41 0.26 -2.82
C GLU A 112 16.07 0.02 -4.30
N HIS A 113 15.09 -0.85 -4.57
CA HIS A 113 14.60 -1.08 -5.91
C HIS A 113 13.86 0.18 -6.36
N ARG A 114 14.62 1.05 -7.03
CA ARG A 114 14.16 2.21 -7.79
C ARG A 114 13.24 1.75 -8.91
N LEU A 115 11.97 1.50 -8.58
CA LEU A 115 10.91 1.38 -9.57
C LEU A 115 10.47 2.78 -9.97
N GLY A 116 11.15 3.36 -10.97
CA GLY A 116 10.68 4.57 -11.63
C GLY A 116 11.80 5.50 -12.08
N GLY A 117 12.29 5.33 -13.31
CA GLY A 117 13.28 6.24 -13.89
C GLY A 117 13.52 5.98 -15.36
N GLY A 118 12.46 6.09 -16.18
CA GLY A 118 12.54 6.00 -17.63
C GLY A 118 12.29 7.35 -18.31
N GLY A 119 13.33 7.92 -18.92
CA GLY A 119 13.31 8.97 -19.96
C GLY A 119 13.10 10.41 -19.45
N ARG A 120 13.87 11.43 -19.84
CA ARG A 120 14.86 11.60 -20.92
C ARG A 120 15.97 12.54 -20.45
#